data_AF-A0A9P4WBN0-F1
#
_entry.id   AF-A0A9P4WBN0-F1
#
_cell.length_a   1.000
_cell.length_b   1.000
_cell.length_c   1.000
_cell.angle_alpha   90.00
_cell.angle_beta   90.00
_cell.angle_gamma   90.00
#
_symmetry.space_group_name_H-M   'P 1'
#
loop_
_entity.id
_entity.type
_entity.pdbx_description
1 polymer ?
#
loop_
_entity_poly.entity_id
_entity_poly.type
_entity_poly.pdbx_seq_one_letter_code
_entity_poly.pdbx_strand_id
1 'polypeptide(L)'
;MIEPRLESAKPSEWTTVSKDDALMRKLLAAFFTHEYHLSPAFYKDYFLEDMAVGQKHRTKNMCCSSLLVNAVLAWACCCCENIPNRFKYWCPENLGYRFFAEAKRIWEMQMVTGENRNLTSIQAAMVMNIYLNLSGLDKLGDLYGVRGIEIAKEMRLFDGNADVASERLRHARNFTAWCVFSIDVQLSLLFFRPALLSSPPQFKLPGPAINPNCLDCLIYLWTVYLEYLRSSLSLALKGLREQGRNYYLARTVYYIVRNQIQPEDRGLLMGAEDRESADDESPGLFGEVHSSWVARSVDISENTATEELSYLAKQYLTLETDE
;
A
#
# COMPACT_ATOMS: atom_id res chain seq x y z
N MET A 1 -20.51 15.32 -10.49
CA MET A 1 -19.91 16.13 -11.57
C MET A 1 -19.91 15.27 -12.83
N ILE A 2 -20.51 15.73 -13.92
CA ILE A 2 -20.56 14.97 -15.18
C ILE A 2 -19.16 15.04 -15.81
N GLU A 3 -18.53 13.90 -16.06
CA GLU A 3 -17.23 13.82 -16.74
C GLU A 3 -17.45 13.86 -18.25
N PRO A 4 -17.15 14.98 -18.95
CA PRO A 4 -17.51 15.13 -20.36
C PRO A 4 -16.77 14.13 -21.28
N ARG A 5 -15.56 13.68 -20.89
CA ARG A 5 -14.78 12.73 -21.70
C ARG A 5 -15.41 11.34 -21.71
N LEU A 6 -16.25 11.02 -20.72
CA LEU A 6 -17.00 9.77 -20.69
C LEU A 6 -18.03 9.69 -21.83
N GLU A 7 -18.61 10.80 -22.28
CA GLU A 7 -19.60 10.77 -23.37
C GLU A 7 -18.98 10.28 -24.68
N SER A 8 -17.74 10.68 -24.97
CA SER A 8 -17.00 10.23 -26.16
C SER A 8 -16.42 8.82 -26.05
N ALA A 9 -16.36 8.23 -24.86
CA ALA A 9 -15.74 6.94 -24.63
C ALA A 9 -16.51 5.80 -25.34
N LYS A 10 -15.76 4.85 -25.93
CA LYS A 10 -16.30 3.66 -26.60
C LYS A 10 -15.78 2.35 -26.00
N PRO A 11 -16.16 1.99 -24.76
CA PRO A 11 -15.69 0.76 -24.11
C PRO A 11 -15.88 -0.53 -24.93
N SER A 12 -16.91 -0.62 -25.76
CA SER A 12 -17.26 -1.76 -26.62
C SER A 12 -16.19 -2.12 -27.66
N GLU A 13 -15.28 -1.19 -27.98
CA GLU A 13 -14.10 -1.42 -28.82
C GLU A 13 -12.94 -2.06 -28.04
N TRP A 14 -12.99 -2.04 -26.71
CA TRP A 14 -11.91 -2.52 -25.83
C TRP A 14 -12.25 -3.80 -25.08
N THR A 15 -13.52 -4.24 -25.12
CA THR A 15 -13.98 -5.47 -24.47
C THR A 15 -14.87 -6.34 -25.38
N THR A 16 -14.79 -7.64 -25.15
CA THR A 16 -15.64 -8.67 -25.76
C THR A 16 -16.86 -9.02 -24.90
N VAL A 17 -16.92 -8.54 -23.65
CA VAL A 17 -17.93 -8.94 -22.66
C VAL A 17 -19.29 -8.29 -22.90
N SER A 18 -19.30 -7.02 -23.31
CA SER A 18 -20.53 -6.25 -23.58
C SER A 18 -20.34 -5.32 -24.78
N LYS A 19 -21.44 -5.06 -25.50
CA LYS A 19 -21.52 -4.06 -26.58
C LYS A 19 -22.33 -2.82 -26.19
N ASP A 20 -22.85 -2.77 -24.97
CA ASP A 20 -23.61 -1.63 -24.45
C ASP A 20 -22.67 -0.56 -23.87
N ASP A 21 -22.27 0.40 -24.71
CA ASP A 21 -21.47 1.55 -24.29
C ASP A 21 -22.20 2.47 -23.31
N ALA A 22 -23.53 2.54 -23.34
CA ALA A 22 -24.27 3.37 -22.40
C ALA A 22 -24.18 2.79 -20.98
N LEU A 23 -24.34 1.48 -20.83
CA LEU A 23 -24.13 0.79 -19.56
C LEU A 23 -22.68 0.92 -19.07
N MET A 24 -21.70 0.64 -19.93
CA MET A 24 -20.29 0.69 -19.53
C MET A 24 -19.83 2.11 -19.17
N ARG A 25 -20.34 3.16 -19.83
CA ARG A 25 -20.10 4.55 -19.43
C ARG A 25 -20.70 4.88 -18.07
N LYS A 26 -21.90 4.36 -17.74
CA LYS A 26 -22.49 4.50 -16.40
C LYS A 26 -21.64 3.81 -15.33
N LEU A 27 -21.12 2.61 -15.61
CA LEU A 27 -20.20 1.90 -14.72
C LEU A 27 -18.94 2.73 -14.46
N LEU A 28 -18.28 3.20 -15.52
CA LEU A 28 -17.09 4.03 -15.39
C LEU A 28 -17.37 5.32 -14.62
N ALA A 29 -18.52 5.97 -14.85
CA ALA A 29 -18.92 7.15 -14.09
C ALA A 29 -19.05 6.87 -12.58
N ALA A 30 -19.64 5.73 -12.21
CA ALA A 30 -19.72 5.30 -10.82
C ALA A 30 -18.32 5.03 -10.22
N PHE A 31 -17.44 4.34 -10.95
CA PHE A 31 -16.06 4.10 -10.53
C PHE A 31 -15.29 5.39 -10.28
N PHE A 32 -15.35 6.35 -11.22
CA PHE A 32 -14.66 7.63 -11.06
C PHE A 32 -15.25 8.50 -9.95
N THR A 33 -16.52 8.31 -9.60
CA THR A 33 -17.17 9.05 -8.52
C THR A 33 -16.84 8.47 -7.15
N HIS A 34 -16.77 7.15 -7.01
CA HIS A 34 -16.73 6.48 -5.71
C HIS A 34 -15.36 5.91 -5.34
N GLU A 35 -14.62 5.33 -6.28
CA GLU A 35 -13.45 4.51 -5.97
C GLU A 35 -12.14 5.12 -6.46
N TYR A 36 -12.15 5.78 -7.63
CA TYR A 36 -10.93 6.27 -8.27
C TYR A 36 -10.12 7.22 -7.38
N HIS A 37 -10.80 8.02 -6.56
CA HIS A 37 -10.16 8.98 -5.65
C HIS A 37 -9.48 8.31 -4.45
N LEU A 38 -9.90 7.10 -4.07
CA LEU A 38 -9.35 6.36 -2.93
C LEU A 38 -8.08 5.59 -3.30
N SER A 39 -8.04 5.01 -4.51
CA SER A 39 -6.91 4.19 -4.95
C SER A 39 -6.70 4.30 -6.45
N PRO A 40 -6.22 5.46 -6.96
CA PRO A 40 -5.93 5.62 -8.37
C PRO A 40 -4.74 4.75 -8.77
N ALA A 41 -4.84 4.07 -9.91
CA ALA A 41 -3.74 3.29 -10.50
C ALA A 41 -3.24 3.88 -11.83
N PHE A 42 -4.02 4.76 -12.45
CA PHE A 42 -3.76 5.32 -13.78
C PHE A 42 -4.30 6.74 -13.88
N TYR A 43 -3.84 7.51 -14.86
CA TYR A 43 -4.31 8.88 -15.08
C TYR A 43 -5.63 8.88 -15.88
N LYS A 44 -6.74 9.26 -15.24
CA LYS A 44 -8.12 9.17 -15.76
C LYS A 44 -8.28 9.81 -17.14
N ASP A 45 -7.77 11.01 -17.27
CA ASP A 45 -7.89 11.86 -18.44
C ASP A 45 -7.32 11.18 -19.71
N TYR A 46 -6.10 10.66 -19.62
CA TYR A 46 -5.47 9.96 -20.74
C TYR A 46 -6.14 8.62 -21.04
N PHE A 47 -6.60 7.92 -20.00
CA PHE A 47 -7.36 6.68 -20.16
C PHE A 47 -8.66 6.90 -20.96
N LEU A 48 -9.44 7.95 -20.62
CA LEU A 48 -10.69 8.26 -21.31
C LEU A 48 -10.48 8.77 -22.73
N GLU A 49 -9.48 9.62 -22.96
CA GLU A 49 -9.12 10.09 -24.30
C GLU A 49 -8.74 8.95 -25.23
N ASP A 50 -7.85 8.06 -24.77
CA ASP A 50 -7.42 6.92 -25.56
C ASP A 50 -8.56 5.90 -25.75
N MET A 51 -9.45 5.76 -24.76
CA MET A 51 -10.65 4.94 -24.88
C MET A 51 -11.60 5.46 -25.98
N ALA A 52 -11.73 6.77 -26.14
CA ALA A 52 -12.57 7.39 -27.17
C ALA A 52 -11.98 7.23 -28.59
N VAL A 53 -10.65 7.25 -28.71
CA VAL A 53 -9.94 7.02 -29.99
C VAL A 53 -10.15 5.60 -30.52
N GLY A 54 -10.23 4.61 -29.62
CA GLY A 54 -10.53 3.22 -29.98
C GLY A 54 -9.30 2.38 -30.35
N GLN A 55 -9.47 1.06 -30.33
CA GLN A 55 -8.34 0.10 -30.42
C GLN A 55 -7.65 0.11 -31.80
N LYS A 56 -8.36 0.53 -32.86
CA LYS A 56 -7.85 0.52 -34.24
C LYS A 56 -6.74 1.53 -34.51
N HIS A 57 -6.60 2.54 -33.65
CA HIS A 57 -5.58 3.57 -33.76
C HIS A 57 -4.46 3.39 -32.73
N ARG A 58 -4.15 2.12 -32.40
CA ARG A 58 -3.21 1.78 -31.33
C ARG A 58 -1.84 2.42 -31.56
N THR A 59 -1.40 3.23 -30.61
CA THR A 59 -0.03 3.78 -30.59
C THR A 59 0.74 3.23 -29.39
N LYS A 60 2.09 3.30 -29.47
CA LYS A 60 2.97 2.86 -28.38
C LYS A 60 2.80 3.68 -27.09
N ASN A 61 2.19 4.87 -27.18
CA ASN A 61 2.04 5.81 -26.07
C ASN A 61 0.64 5.79 -25.43
N MET A 62 -0.18 4.79 -25.77
CA MET A 62 -1.52 4.67 -25.21
C MET A 62 -1.51 4.31 -23.72
N CYS A 63 -2.37 4.98 -22.99
CA CYS A 63 -2.73 4.79 -21.59
C CYS A 63 -4.03 3.99 -21.42
N CYS A 64 -4.57 3.44 -22.52
CA CYS A 64 -5.73 2.57 -22.53
C CYS A 64 -5.39 1.22 -23.19
N SER A 65 -5.88 0.12 -22.61
CA SER A 65 -5.76 -1.22 -23.17
C SER A 65 -6.94 -2.08 -22.77
N SER A 66 -7.26 -3.11 -23.56
CA SER A 66 -8.35 -4.04 -23.24
C SER A 66 -8.19 -4.65 -21.84
N LEU A 67 -6.96 -4.96 -21.44
CA LEU A 67 -6.66 -5.47 -20.11
C LEU A 67 -7.09 -4.46 -19.02
N LEU A 68 -6.65 -3.21 -19.12
CA LEU A 68 -6.98 -2.17 -18.14
C LEU A 68 -8.48 -1.86 -18.14
N VAL A 69 -9.11 -1.76 -19.31
CA VAL A 69 -10.56 -1.49 -19.43
C VAL A 69 -11.37 -2.59 -18.75
N ASN A 70 -11.07 -3.86 -18.99
CA ASN A 70 -11.80 -4.96 -18.35
C ASN A 70 -11.55 -5.00 -16.83
N ALA A 71 -10.31 -4.73 -16.36
CA ALA A 71 -10.02 -4.65 -14.94
C ALA A 71 -10.81 -3.53 -14.24
N VAL A 72 -10.87 -2.34 -14.85
CA VAL A 72 -11.62 -1.20 -14.33
C VAL A 72 -13.12 -1.46 -14.35
N LEU A 73 -13.66 -2.03 -15.44
CA LEU A 73 -15.09 -2.36 -15.53
C LEU A 73 -15.52 -3.44 -14.53
N ALA A 74 -14.64 -4.39 -14.21
CA ALA A 74 -14.89 -5.39 -13.17
C ALA A 74 -15.11 -4.73 -11.81
N TRP A 75 -14.21 -3.83 -11.41
CA TRP A 75 -14.35 -3.08 -10.16
C TRP A 75 -15.54 -2.11 -10.21
N ALA A 76 -15.75 -1.42 -11.31
CA ALA A 76 -16.87 -0.50 -11.50
C ALA A 76 -18.25 -1.16 -11.30
N CYS A 77 -18.39 -2.46 -11.56
CA CYS A 77 -19.63 -3.19 -11.30
C CYS A 77 -20.02 -3.20 -9.82
N CYS A 78 -19.05 -3.15 -8.89
CA CYS A 78 -19.33 -3.07 -7.45
C CYS A 78 -19.93 -1.72 -7.03
N CYS A 79 -19.61 -0.66 -7.77
CA CYS A 79 -20.02 0.71 -7.47
C CYS A 79 -21.43 1.07 -7.97
N CYS A 80 -22.04 0.22 -8.81
CA CYS A 80 -23.32 0.53 -9.45
C CYS A 80 -24.45 -0.31 -8.84
N GLU A 81 -25.38 0.36 -8.16
CA GLU A 81 -26.50 -0.28 -7.45
C GLU A 81 -27.39 -1.12 -8.38
N ASN A 82 -27.51 -0.71 -9.65
CA ASN A 82 -28.33 -1.38 -10.66
C ASN A 82 -27.74 -2.72 -11.14
N ILE A 83 -26.52 -3.08 -10.72
CA ILE A 83 -25.94 -4.38 -11.05
C ILE A 83 -26.42 -5.44 -10.04
N PRO A 84 -27.19 -6.44 -10.48
CA PRO A 84 -27.68 -7.49 -9.59
C PRO A 84 -26.50 -8.34 -9.09
N ASN A 85 -26.59 -8.81 -7.85
CA ASN A 85 -25.57 -9.67 -7.24
C ASN A 85 -24.14 -9.08 -7.25
N ARG A 86 -23.99 -7.74 -7.29
CA ARG A 86 -22.69 -7.06 -7.40
C ARG A 86 -21.63 -7.45 -6.36
N PHE A 87 -22.04 -7.93 -5.18
CA PHE A 87 -21.13 -8.40 -4.12
C PHE A 87 -20.93 -9.92 -4.09
N LYS A 88 -21.68 -10.70 -4.89
CA LYS A 88 -21.48 -12.15 -4.98
C LYS A 88 -20.26 -12.42 -5.86
N TYR A 89 -19.15 -12.71 -5.19
CA TYR A 89 -17.96 -13.26 -5.81
C TYR A 89 -18.22 -14.71 -6.28
N TRP A 90 -17.56 -15.17 -7.34
CA TRP A 90 -17.79 -16.48 -7.99
C TRP A 90 -19.19 -16.72 -8.58
N CYS A 91 -19.83 -15.70 -9.14
CA CYS A 91 -21.04 -15.89 -9.94
C CYS A 91 -20.74 -15.66 -11.43
N PRO A 92 -20.66 -16.70 -12.28
CA PRO A 92 -20.33 -16.55 -13.70
C PRO A 92 -21.28 -15.66 -14.49
N GLU A 93 -22.54 -15.56 -14.04
CA GLU A 93 -23.56 -14.69 -14.63
C GLU A 93 -23.40 -13.21 -14.21
N ASN A 94 -22.63 -12.93 -13.15
CA ASN A 94 -22.36 -11.56 -12.71
C ASN A 94 -21.46 -10.86 -13.75
N LEU A 95 -21.92 -9.69 -14.20
CA LEU A 95 -21.20 -8.87 -15.16
C LEU A 95 -19.78 -8.51 -14.71
N GLY A 96 -19.59 -8.20 -13.42
CA GLY A 96 -18.27 -7.91 -12.84
C GLY A 96 -17.31 -9.11 -12.93
N TYR A 97 -17.83 -10.32 -12.68
CA TYR A 97 -17.06 -11.55 -12.84
C TYR A 97 -16.65 -11.77 -14.30
N ARG A 98 -17.56 -11.54 -15.26
CA ARG A 98 -17.25 -11.69 -16.69
C ARG A 98 -16.16 -10.72 -17.16
N PHE A 99 -16.21 -9.46 -16.72
CA PHE A 99 -15.14 -8.50 -16.98
C PHE A 99 -13.82 -8.93 -16.34
N PHE A 100 -13.84 -9.38 -15.09
CA PHE A 100 -12.63 -9.86 -14.42
C PHE A 100 -12.03 -11.09 -15.10
N ALA A 101 -12.87 -12.04 -15.52
CA ALA A 101 -12.45 -13.23 -16.25
C ALA A 101 -11.76 -12.87 -17.58
N GLU A 102 -12.29 -11.89 -18.31
CA GLU A 102 -11.65 -11.39 -19.54
C GLU A 102 -10.34 -10.67 -19.25
N ALA A 103 -10.27 -9.84 -18.19
CA ALA A 103 -9.02 -9.21 -17.76
C ALA A 103 -7.96 -10.28 -17.42
N LYS A 104 -8.32 -11.31 -16.64
CA LYS A 104 -7.45 -12.42 -16.29
C LYS A 104 -6.95 -13.18 -17.52
N ARG A 105 -7.85 -13.49 -18.47
CA ARG A 105 -7.48 -14.15 -19.74
C ARG A 105 -6.46 -13.34 -20.53
N ILE A 106 -6.65 -12.03 -20.64
CA ILE A 106 -5.71 -11.14 -21.36
C ILE A 106 -4.38 -11.05 -20.61
N TRP A 107 -4.41 -10.92 -19.28
CA TRP A 107 -3.21 -10.89 -18.44
C TRP A 107 -2.34 -12.13 -18.63
N GLU A 108 -2.95 -13.32 -18.53
CA GLU A 108 -2.26 -14.60 -18.70
C GLU A 108 -1.66 -14.73 -20.09
N MET A 109 -2.41 -14.35 -21.12
CA MET A 109 -1.92 -14.32 -22.50
C MET A 109 -0.70 -13.39 -22.65
N GLN A 110 -0.74 -12.18 -22.09
CA GLN A 110 0.38 -11.24 -22.12
C GLN A 110 1.61 -11.73 -21.34
N MET A 111 1.42 -12.48 -20.24
CA MET A 111 2.53 -13.11 -19.52
C MET A 111 3.23 -14.15 -20.40
N VAL A 112 2.46 -14.99 -21.10
CA VAL A 112 3.00 -16.05 -21.96
C VAL A 112 3.70 -15.47 -23.19
N THR A 113 3.15 -14.42 -23.80
CA THR A 113 3.74 -13.79 -25.00
C THR A 113 4.86 -12.81 -24.69
N GLY A 114 5.04 -12.39 -23.43
CA GLY A 114 6.01 -11.36 -23.03
C GLY A 114 5.60 -9.93 -23.40
N GLU A 115 4.36 -9.72 -23.83
CA GLU A 115 3.81 -8.39 -24.18
C GLU A 115 3.38 -7.56 -22.97
N ASN A 116 3.56 -8.10 -21.77
CA ASN A 116 3.20 -7.50 -20.49
C ASN A 116 4.08 -6.33 -20.05
N ARG A 117 5.22 -6.09 -20.73
CA ARG A 117 6.16 -5.00 -20.43
C ARG A 117 5.67 -3.65 -20.97
N ASN A 118 4.51 -3.21 -20.49
CA ASN A 118 3.91 -1.93 -20.85
C ASN A 118 3.21 -1.27 -19.65
N LEU A 119 2.99 0.04 -19.74
CA LEU A 119 2.42 0.84 -18.66
C LEU A 119 1.02 0.34 -18.24
N THR A 120 0.16 0.02 -19.22
CA THR A 120 -1.21 -0.40 -18.94
C THR A 120 -1.31 -1.76 -18.25
N SER A 121 -0.33 -2.65 -18.44
CA SER A 121 -0.26 -3.91 -17.70
C SER A 121 0.05 -3.66 -16.22
N ILE A 122 0.97 -2.74 -15.89
CA ILE A 122 1.24 -2.34 -14.49
C ILE A 122 -0.03 -1.76 -13.86
N GLN A 123 -0.69 -0.82 -14.55
CA GLN A 123 -1.92 -0.19 -14.08
C GLN A 123 -3.03 -1.22 -13.84
N ALA A 124 -3.23 -2.13 -14.78
CA ALA A 124 -4.24 -3.18 -14.65
C ALA A 124 -3.91 -4.16 -13.53
N ALA A 125 -2.64 -4.51 -13.34
CA ALA A 125 -2.21 -5.36 -12.23
C ALA A 125 -2.58 -4.76 -10.87
N MET A 126 -2.38 -3.45 -10.70
CA MET A 126 -2.77 -2.75 -9.48
C MET A 126 -4.29 -2.73 -9.30
N VAL A 127 -5.05 -2.43 -10.35
CA VAL A 127 -6.53 -2.46 -10.33
C VAL A 127 -7.05 -3.86 -9.96
N MET A 128 -6.49 -4.91 -10.56
CA MET A 128 -6.85 -6.30 -10.26
C MET A 128 -6.48 -6.70 -8.84
N ASN A 129 -5.32 -6.27 -8.35
CA ASN A 129 -4.89 -6.48 -6.96
C ASN A 129 -5.90 -5.84 -5.99
N ILE A 130 -6.25 -4.57 -6.17
CA ILE A 130 -7.20 -3.87 -5.28
C ILE A 130 -8.58 -4.53 -5.34
N TYR A 131 -9.08 -4.83 -6.54
CA TYR A 131 -10.39 -5.49 -6.72
C TYR A 131 -10.48 -6.83 -5.96
N LEU A 132 -9.41 -7.63 -6.02
CA LEU A 132 -9.37 -8.91 -5.29
C LEU A 132 -9.23 -8.73 -3.79
N ASN A 133 -8.46 -7.74 -3.33
CA ASN A 133 -8.39 -7.38 -1.91
C ASN A 133 -9.76 -6.98 -1.35
N LEU A 134 -10.51 -6.13 -2.06
CA LEU A 134 -11.88 -5.72 -1.69
C LEU A 134 -12.86 -6.90 -1.68
N SER A 135 -12.57 -7.96 -2.44
CA SER A 135 -13.37 -9.19 -2.47
C SER A 135 -12.95 -10.22 -1.42
N GLY A 136 -12.00 -9.90 -0.53
CA GLY A 136 -11.49 -10.80 0.51
C GLY A 136 -10.54 -11.91 -0.01
N LEU A 137 -9.90 -11.67 -1.16
CA LEU A 137 -9.00 -12.62 -1.84
C LEU A 137 -7.60 -12.03 -1.97
N ASP A 138 -7.14 -11.42 -0.89
CA ASP A 138 -5.83 -10.81 -0.71
C ASP A 138 -4.70 -11.66 -1.29
N LYS A 139 -4.64 -12.96 -0.95
CA LYS A 139 -3.58 -13.87 -1.45
C LYS A 139 -3.54 -13.97 -2.98
N LEU A 140 -4.70 -13.95 -3.64
CA LEU A 140 -4.77 -13.98 -5.11
C LEU A 140 -4.46 -12.60 -5.68
N GLY A 141 -4.95 -11.54 -5.03
CA GLY A 141 -4.65 -10.16 -5.39
C GLY A 141 -3.15 -9.91 -5.39
N ASP A 142 -2.44 -10.40 -4.38
CA ASP A 142 -1.00 -10.25 -4.19
C ASP A 142 -0.18 -10.77 -5.36
N LEU A 143 -0.60 -11.86 -6.00
CA LEU A 143 0.09 -12.37 -7.18
C LEU A 143 0.12 -11.34 -8.31
N TYR A 144 -0.97 -10.60 -8.52
CA TYR A 144 -1.02 -9.51 -9.50
C TYR A 144 -0.23 -8.30 -9.02
N GLY A 145 -0.34 -7.94 -7.73
CA GLY A 145 0.38 -6.81 -7.12
C GLY A 145 1.89 -6.95 -7.23
N VAL A 146 2.43 -8.06 -6.74
CA VAL A 146 3.86 -8.39 -6.80
C VAL A 146 4.35 -8.37 -8.24
N ARG A 147 3.63 -9.06 -9.15
CA ARG A 147 4.05 -9.13 -10.55
C ARG A 147 3.97 -7.77 -11.26
N GLY A 148 2.99 -6.94 -10.93
CA GLY A 148 2.89 -5.57 -11.44
C GLY A 148 4.07 -4.70 -10.99
N ILE A 149 4.50 -4.82 -9.74
CA ILE A 149 5.67 -4.12 -9.20
C ILE A 149 6.97 -4.62 -9.84
N GLU A 150 7.11 -5.94 -10.07
CA GLU A 150 8.24 -6.50 -10.81
C GLU A 150 8.34 -5.90 -12.22
N ILE A 151 7.24 -5.88 -12.97
CA ILE A 151 7.21 -5.26 -14.31
C ILE A 151 7.54 -3.76 -14.21
N ALA A 152 7.06 -3.05 -13.20
CA ALA A 152 7.38 -1.64 -12.99
C ALA A 152 8.89 -1.42 -12.74
N LYS A 153 9.53 -2.30 -11.95
CA LYS A 153 10.98 -2.29 -11.72
C LYS A 153 11.75 -2.61 -13.00
N GLU A 154 11.36 -3.65 -13.74
CA GLU A 154 11.96 -4.01 -15.04
C GLU A 154 11.89 -2.85 -16.05
N MET A 155 10.78 -2.10 -16.03
CA MET A 155 10.56 -0.94 -16.89
C MET A 155 11.18 0.35 -16.37
N ARG A 156 11.92 0.31 -15.25
CA ARG A 156 12.55 1.47 -14.60
C ARG A 156 11.56 2.60 -14.33
N LEU A 157 10.32 2.24 -13.95
CA LEU A 157 9.22 3.20 -13.78
C LEU A 157 9.50 4.26 -12.71
N PHE A 158 10.33 3.92 -11.72
CA PHE A 158 10.61 4.77 -10.56
C PHE A 158 11.83 5.70 -10.75
N ASP A 159 12.54 5.59 -11.88
CA ASP A 159 13.83 6.26 -12.16
C ASP A 159 13.67 7.68 -12.76
N GLY A 160 12.52 8.35 -12.60
CA GLY A 160 12.29 9.70 -13.13
C GLY A 160 11.70 9.79 -14.53
N ASN A 161 11.89 8.76 -15.37
CA ASN A 161 11.36 8.69 -16.73
C ASN A 161 11.79 9.87 -17.65
N ALA A 162 12.93 10.52 -17.35
CA ALA A 162 13.42 11.65 -18.14
C ALA A 162 13.86 11.25 -19.57
N ASP A 163 14.17 9.97 -19.77
CA ASP A 163 14.48 9.34 -21.06
C ASP A 163 13.26 9.19 -21.97
N VAL A 164 12.04 9.30 -21.43
CA VAL A 164 10.80 9.16 -22.19
C VAL A 164 10.50 10.45 -22.95
N ALA A 165 10.72 10.42 -24.27
CA ALA A 165 10.56 11.58 -25.15
C ALA A 165 9.14 12.18 -25.12
N SER A 166 8.10 11.34 -25.15
CA SER A 166 6.72 11.80 -25.11
C SER A 166 6.38 12.36 -23.73
N GLU A 167 6.08 13.66 -23.68
CA GLU A 167 5.66 14.34 -22.45
C GLU A 167 4.41 13.71 -21.82
N ARG A 168 3.40 13.43 -22.64
CA ARG A 168 2.17 12.73 -22.22
C ARG A 168 2.51 11.39 -21.55
N LEU A 169 3.32 10.56 -22.20
CA LEU A 169 3.68 9.24 -21.66
C LEU A 169 4.55 9.37 -20.39
N ARG A 170 5.48 10.32 -20.36
CA ARG A 170 6.31 10.61 -19.19
C ARG A 170 5.44 11.03 -17.99
N HIS A 171 4.46 11.90 -18.21
CA HIS A 171 3.48 12.29 -17.20
C HIS A 171 2.68 11.07 -16.69
N ALA A 172 2.15 10.25 -17.59
CA ALA A 172 1.41 9.04 -17.22
C ALA A 172 2.24 8.04 -16.40
N ARG A 173 3.51 7.86 -16.78
CA ARG A 173 4.47 7.01 -16.06
C ARG A 173 4.77 7.55 -14.67
N ASN A 174 5.05 8.85 -14.56
CA ASN A 174 5.32 9.50 -13.28
C ASN A 174 4.13 9.41 -12.33
N PHE A 175 2.92 9.64 -12.84
CA PHE A 175 1.68 9.47 -12.07
C PHE A 175 1.52 8.02 -11.60
N THR A 176 1.69 7.05 -12.51
CA THR A 176 1.55 5.62 -12.19
C THR A 176 2.58 5.17 -11.16
N ALA A 177 3.82 5.67 -11.21
CA ALA A 177 4.85 5.33 -10.23
C ALA A 177 4.43 5.74 -8.79
N TRP A 178 3.89 6.95 -8.64
CA TRP A 178 3.37 7.42 -7.36
C TRP A 178 2.15 6.63 -6.89
N CYS A 179 1.24 6.28 -7.81
CA CYS A 179 0.12 5.39 -7.52
C CYS A 179 0.58 4.02 -7.00
N VAL A 180 1.50 3.36 -7.71
CA VAL A 180 2.01 2.03 -7.34
C VAL A 180 2.68 2.08 -5.96
N PHE A 181 3.51 3.10 -5.70
CA PHE A 181 4.14 3.27 -4.38
C PHE A 181 3.10 3.48 -3.28
N SER A 182 2.10 4.33 -3.51
CA SER A 182 1.05 4.62 -2.53
C SER A 182 0.21 3.37 -2.23
N ILE A 183 -0.16 2.60 -3.25
CA ILE A 183 -0.92 1.35 -3.11
C ILE A 183 -0.11 0.30 -2.34
N ASP A 184 1.16 0.07 -2.69
CA ASP A 184 2.03 -0.88 -1.99
C ASP A 184 2.09 -0.56 -0.49
N VAL A 185 2.35 0.70 -0.17
CA VAL A 185 2.43 1.19 1.20
C VAL A 185 1.09 1.05 1.94
N GLN A 186 -0.04 1.40 1.33
CA GLN A 186 -1.36 1.26 1.92
C GLN A 186 -1.70 -0.20 2.24
N LEU A 187 -1.47 -1.11 1.30
CA LEU A 187 -1.73 -2.53 1.49
C LEU A 187 -0.79 -3.13 2.53
N SER A 188 0.47 -2.70 2.56
CA SER A 188 1.42 -3.12 3.59
C SER A 188 0.98 -2.74 5.00
N LEU A 189 0.43 -1.54 5.17
CA LEU A 189 -0.19 -1.16 6.44
C LEU A 189 -1.45 -1.98 6.74
N LEU A 190 -2.38 -2.08 5.78
CA LEU A 190 -3.67 -2.74 5.99
C LEU A 190 -3.50 -4.23 6.37
N PHE A 191 -2.52 -4.90 5.76
CA PHE A 191 -2.26 -6.32 5.97
C PHE A 191 -1.08 -6.60 6.92
N PHE A 192 -0.55 -5.58 7.60
CA PHE A 192 0.57 -5.70 8.54
C PHE A 192 1.78 -6.47 7.97
N ARG A 193 2.16 -6.13 6.73
CA ARG A 193 3.27 -6.77 6.01
C ARG A 193 4.31 -5.75 5.53
N PRO A 194 5.56 -6.17 5.27
CA PRO A 194 6.56 -5.27 4.69
C PRO A 194 6.13 -4.70 3.33
N ALA A 195 6.50 -3.46 3.05
CA ALA A 195 6.37 -2.87 1.71
C ALA A 195 7.35 -3.52 0.72
N LEU A 196 6.92 -3.69 -0.53
CA LEU A 196 7.73 -4.25 -1.61
C LEU A 196 8.65 -3.19 -2.24
N LEU A 197 8.31 -1.91 -2.05
CA LEU A 197 9.08 -0.75 -2.44
C LEU A 197 9.70 -0.11 -1.19
N SER A 198 11.02 0.00 -1.18
CA SER A 198 11.79 0.54 -0.05
C SER A 198 11.83 2.07 0.01
N SER A 199 11.52 2.74 -1.10
CA SER A 199 11.61 4.20 -1.21
C SER A 199 10.59 4.74 -2.21
N PRO A 200 10.14 6.00 -2.04
CA PRO A 200 9.27 6.67 -3.00
C PRO A 200 9.98 6.88 -4.35
N PRO A 201 9.23 7.20 -5.42
CA PRO A 201 9.82 7.56 -6.72
C PRO A 201 10.85 8.69 -6.60
N GLN A 202 11.94 8.64 -7.37
CA GLN A 202 13.08 9.58 -7.27
C GLN A 202 12.81 11.00 -7.81
N PHE A 203 11.55 11.35 -8.01
CA PHE A 203 11.12 12.60 -8.61
C PHE A 203 9.94 13.14 -7.84
N LYS A 204 9.81 14.46 -7.81
CA LYS A 204 8.73 15.12 -7.08
C LYS A 204 7.37 14.64 -7.60
N LEU A 205 6.44 14.49 -6.67
CA LEU A 205 5.03 14.39 -7.00
C LEU A 205 4.67 15.56 -7.93
N PRO A 206 3.96 15.33 -9.06
CA PRO A 206 3.58 16.42 -9.96
C PRO A 206 2.91 17.54 -9.16
N GLY A 207 3.15 18.83 -9.44
CA GLY A 207 2.57 19.92 -8.64
C GLY A 207 1.09 20.20 -8.94
N PRO A 208 0.32 20.81 -8.01
CA PRO A 208 -1.13 21.03 -8.16
C PRO A 208 -1.49 21.96 -9.34
N ALA A 209 -0.54 22.74 -9.83
CA ALA A 209 -0.73 23.65 -10.98
C ALA A 209 -1.01 22.92 -12.31
N ILE A 210 -0.74 21.60 -12.40
CA ILE A 210 -0.86 20.85 -13.67
C ILE A 210 -2.24 20.16 -13.78
N ASN A 211 -2.81 19.63 -12.70
CA ASN A 211 -4.21 19.17 -12.62
C ASN A 211 -4.65 18.94 -11.16
N PRO A 212 -5.48 19.81 -10.56
CA PRO A 212 -5.85 19.71 -9.15
C PRO A 212 -6.61 18.42 -8.82
N ASN A 213 -7.59 18.02 -9.64
CA ASN A 213 -8.52 16.93 -9.29
C ASN A 213 -7.88 15.54 -9.11
N CYS A 214 -6.76 15.24 -9.76
CA CYS A 214 -6.07 13.95 -9.61
C CYS A 214 -4.94 13.99 -8.57
N LEU A 215 -4.34 15.17 -8.40
CA LEU A 215 -3.23 15.34 -7.48
C LEU A 215 -3.71 15.60 -6.05
N ASP A 216 -4.83 16.29 -5.89
CA ASP A 216 -5.50 16.47 -4.61
C ASP A 216 -5.81 15.10 -3.99
N CYS A 217 -6.11 14.07 -4.78
CA CYS A 217 -6.26 12.70 -4.29
C CYS A 217 -4.94 12.10 -3.80
N LEU A 218 -3.84 12.20 -4.57
CA LEU A 218 -2.54 11.68 -4.14
C LEU A 218 -2.02 12.43 -2.90
N ILE A 219 -2.23 13.75 -2.83
CA ILE A 219 -1.87 14.59 -1.68
C ILE A 219 -2.77 14.27 -0.48
N TYR A 220 -4.08 14.13 -0.68
CA TYR A 220 -5.03 13.75 0.37
C TYR A 220 -4.69 12.36 0.93
N LEU A 221 -4.42 11.38 0.06
CA LEU A 221 -4.02 10.04 0.50
C LEU A 221 -2.67 10.07 1.22
N TRP A 222 -1.70 10.87 0.74
CA TRP A 222 -0.41 11.06 1.41
C TRP A 222 -0.55 11.73 2.79
N THR A 223 -1.41 12.75 2.90
CA THR A 223 -1.67 13.45 4.17
C THR A 223 -2.41 12.57 5.16
N VAL A 224 -3.49 11.90 4.74
CA VAL A 224 -4.19 10.90 5.56
C VAL A 224 -3.25 9.78 5.99
N TYR A 225 -2.37 9.31 5.11
CA TYR A 225 -1.34 8.32 5.44
C TYR A 225 -0.37 8.82 6.51
N LEU A 226 0.18 10.03 6.33
CA LEU A 226 1.09 10.63 7.30
C LEU A 226 0.40 10.86 8.65
N GLU A 227 -0.85 11.29 8.65
CA GLU A 227 -1.65 11.47 9.87
C GLU A 227 -1.97 10.12 10.55
N TYR A 228 -2.28 9.08 9.78
CA TYR A 228 -2.50 7.74 10.30
C TYR A 228 -1.23 7.15 10.92
N LEU A 229 -0.08 7.28 10.24
CA LEU A 229 1.21 6.87 10.79
C LEU A 229 1.56 7.64 12.06
N ARG A 230 1.39 8.97 12.05
CA ARG A 230 1.60 9.82 13.23
C ARG A 230 0.71 9.38 14.39
N SER A 231 -0.57 9.13 14.14
CA SER A 231 -1.53 8.69 15.15
C SER A 231 -1.20 7.29 15.69
N SER A 232 -0.85 6.34 14.82
CA SER A 232 -0.46 4.99 15.20
C SER A 232 0.83 4.99 16.03
N LEU A 233 1.83 5.78 15.62
CA LEU A 233 3.07 5.98 16.36
C LEU A 233 2.80 6.62 17.72
N SER A 234 1.90 7.62 17.78
CA SER A 234 1.47 8.25 19.02
C SER A 234 0.86 7.25 19.98
N LEU A 235 -0.06 6.41 19.50
CA LEU A 235 -0.74 5.42 20.32
C LEU A 235 0.24 4.33 20.81
N ALA A 236 1.14 3.87 19.94
CA ALA A 236 2.18 2.91 20.30
C ALA A 236 3.14 3.47 21.36
N LEU A 237 3.60 4.71 21.21
CA LEU A 237 4.43 5.38 22.19
C LEU A 237 3.71 5.60 23.51
N LYS A 238 2.43 5.97 23.49
CA LYS A 238 1.61 6.08 24.69
C LYS A 238 1.51 4.75 25.42
N GLY A 239 1.20 3.67 24.70
CA GLY A 239 1.15 2.32 25.26
C GLY A 239 2.49 1.87 25.86
N LEU A 240 3.61 2.11 25.16
CA LEU A 240 4.95 1.80 25.65
C LEU A 240 5.31 2.62 26.90
N ARG A 241 4.91 3.90 26.97
CA ARG A 241 5.12 4.75 28.15
C ARG A 241 4.31 4.26 29.34
N GLU A 242 3.03 3.94 29.14
CA GLU A 242 2.15 3.41 30.19
C GLU A 242 2.64 2.06 30.72
N GLN A 243 3.02 1.15 29.82
CA GLN A 243 3.64 -0.13 30.20
C GLN A 243 5.02 0.04 30.82
N GLY A 244 5.77 1.07 30.40
CA GLY A 244 7.09 1.42 30.92
C GLY A 244 7.12 1.78 32.39
N ARG A 245 5.96 2.07 33.00
CA ARG A 245 5.80 2.21 34.46
C ARG A 245 5.99 0.89 35.21
N ASN A 246 5.74 -0.23 34.54
CA ASN A 246 5.80 -1.58 35.12
C ASN A 246 6.91 -2.45 34.52
N TYR A 247 7.29 -2.21 33.25
CA TYR A 247 8.24 -3.05 32.51
C TYR A 247 9.40 -2.23 31.93
N TYR A 248 10.62 -2.54 32.35
CA TYR A 248 11.84 -1.87 31.89
C TYR A 248 12.04 -1.91 30.36
N LEU A 249 11.72 -3.05 29.73
CA LEU A 249 11.85 -3.21 28.29
C LEU A 249 10.94 -2.24 27.52
N ALA A 250 9.68 -2.10 27.94
CA ALA A 250 8.75 -1.16 27.33
C ALA A 250 9.23 0.29 27.47
N ARG A 251 9.80 0.64 28.63
CA ARG A 251 10.40 1.96 28.88
C ARG A 251 11.61 2.23 28.00
N THR A 252 12.52 1.26 27.87
CA THR A 252 13.70 1.37 27.00
C THR A 252 13.30 1.56 25.54
N VAL A 253 12.35 0.75 25.04
CA VAL A 253 11.86 0.86 23.65
C VAL A 253 11.18 2.21 23.42
N TYR A 254 10.38 2.71 24.38
CA TYR A 254 9.79 4.06 24.31
C TYR A 254 10.85 5.14 24.05
N TYR A 255 11.93 5.17 24.85
CA TYR A 255 12.97 6.19 24.71
C TYR A 255 13.78 6.06 23.42
N ILE A 256 14.07 4.84 22.96
CA ILE A 256 14.74 4.62 21.67
C ILE A 256 13.90 5.20 20.54
N VAL A 257 12.61 4.85 20.49
CA VAL A 257 11.71 5.30 19.41
C VAL A 257 11.46 6.81 19.53
N ARG A 258 11.22 7.35 20.74
CA ARG A 258 11.05 8.79 20.99
C ARG A 258 12.23 9.61 20.48
N ASN A 259 13.46 9.13 20.70
CA ASN A 259 14.68 9.85 20.32
C ASN A 259 14.94 9.85 18.80
N GLN A 260 14.35 8.90 18.06
CA GLN A 260 14.43 8.84 16.60
C GLN A 260 13.43 9.77 15.89
N ILE A 261 12.47 10.35 16.62
CA ILE A 261 11.44 11.23 16.06
C ILE A 261 11.95 12.68 15.96
N GLN A 262 11.61 13.36 14.86
CA GLN A 262 11.97 14.76 14.65
C GLN A 262 11.42 15.65 15.78
N PRO A 263 12.19 16.64 16.27
CA PRO A 263 11.78 17.48 17.41
C PRO A 263 10.39 18.14 17.23
N GLU A 264 10.07 18.54 15.99
CA GLU A 264 8.81 19.18 15.60
C GLU A 264 7.59 18.26 15.81
N ASP A 265 7.75 16.95 15.57
CA ASP A 265 6.67 15.97 15.73
C ASP A 265 6.52 15.50 17.19
N ARG A 266 7.54 15.68 18.06
CA ARG A 266 7.47 15.28 19.48
C ARG A 266 6.40 16.03 20.26
N GLY A 267 6.21 17.32 19.95
CA GLY A 267 5.22 18.17 20.60
C GLY A 267 3.77 17.88 20.19
N LEU A 268 3.56 17.24 19.03
CA LEU A 268 2.24 16.82 18.54
C LEU A 268 1.81 15.45 19.07
N LEU A 269 2.78 14.59 19.40
CA LEU A 269 2.55 13.24 19.94
C LEU A 269 2.22 13.25 21.44
N MET A 270 2.61 14.31 22.14
CA MET A 270 2.24 14.55 23.53
C MET A 270 1.05 15.50 23.52
N GLY A 271 -0.13 15.03 23.91
CA GLY A 271 -1.28 15.92 24.08
C GLY A 271 -0.92 17.07 25.03
N ALA A 272 -1.61 18.20 24.93
CA ALA A 272 -1.36 19.41 25.73
C ALA A 272 -1.43 19.23 27.27
N GLU A 273 -1.76 18.02 27.75
CA GLU A 273 -1.85 17.64 29.17
C GLU A 273 -0.66 16.80 29.67
N ASP A 274 0.23 16.33 28.79
CA ASP A 274 1.35 15.45 29.15
C ASP A 274 2.53 16.25 29.72
N ARG A 275 2.44 16.65 30.99
CA ARG A 275 3.61 17.12 31.74
C ARG A 275 4.60 15.97 31.92
N GLU A 276 5.87 16.21 31.59
CA GLU A 276 6.98 15.33 31.94
C GLU A 276 6.92 15.04 33.45
N SER A 277 6.91 13.75 33.80
CA SER A 277 6.91 13.34 35.21
C SER A 277 8.35 13.25 35.71
N ALA A 278 8.58 13.29 37.03
CA ALA A 278 9.92 13.15 37.61
C ALA A 278 10.64 11.84 37.18
N ASP A 279 9.89 10.80 36.79
CA ASP A 279 10.44 9.56 36.25
C ASP A 279 11.05 9.71 34.84
N ASP A 280 10.71 10.80 34.14
CA ASP A 280 11.24 11.14 32.81
C ASP A 280 12.55 11.94 32.87
N GLU A 281 12.86 12.61 34.01
CA GLU A 281 14.11 13.37 34.22
C GLU A 281 15.31 12.48 34.58
N SER A 282 15.06 11.31 35.19
CA SER A 282 16.10 10.34 35.54
C SER A 282 15.72 8.93 35.07
N PRO A 283 16.18 8.48 33.89
CA PRO A 283 15.82 7.18 33.31
C PRO A 283 16.39 5.96 34.05
N GLY A 284 17.02 6.15 35.22
CA GLY A 284 17.44 5.07 36.11
C GLY A 284 16.23 4.29 36.63
N LEU A 285 16.37 2.97 36.78
CA LEU A 285 15.42 2.21 37.58
C LEU A 285 15.50 2.73 39.03
N PHE A 286 14.36 2.79 39.75
CA PHE A 286 14.36 3.10 41.19
C PHE A 286 15.23 2.10 42.00
N GLY A 287 15.56 0.95 41.42
CA GLY A 287 16.61 0.03 41.84
C GLY A 287 16.77 -1.10 40.79
N GLU A 288 17.94 -1.72 40.70
CA GLU A 288 18.11 -2.93 39.90
C GLU A 288 17.14 -4.01 40.40
N VAL A 289 16.29 -4.52 39.51
CA VAL A 289 15.47 -5.69 39.82
C VAL A 289 16.40 -6.89 39.80
N HIS A 290 16.96 -7.24 40.94
CA HIS A 290 17.67 -8.50 41.13
C HIS A 290 16.65 -9.64 41.12
N SER A 291 16.26 -10.10 39.93
CA SER A 291 15.51 -11.34 39.80
C SER A 291 16.49 -12.50 40.01
N SER A 292 16.38 -13.18 41.14
CA SER A 292 17.06 -14.44 41.45
C SER A 292 16.43 -15.57 40.64
N TRP A 293 16.69 -15.58 39.32
CA TRP A 293 16.27 -16.68 38.45
C TRP A 293 17.22 -17.86 38.62
N VAL A 294 16.66 -18.97 39.11
CA VAL A 294 17.32 -20.27 39.20
C VAL A 294 17.10 -20.96 37.86
N ALA A 295 18.17 -21.14 37.08
CA ALA A 295 18.04 -21.56 35.69
C ALA A 295 17.61 -23.02 35.52
N ARG A 296 17.73 -23.88 36.56
CA ARG A 296 17.50 -25.31 36.41
C ARG A 296 17.15 -26.07 37.71
N SER A 297 16.17 -25.62 38.51
CA SER A 297 15.71 -26.47 39.63
C SER A 297 14.90 -27.67 39.11
N VAL A 298 15.47 -28.88 39.14
CA VAL A 298 14.78 -30.13 38.75
C VAL A 298 14.25 -30.86 39.99
N ASP A 299 14.80 -30.61 41.18
CA ASP A 299 14.40 -31.23 42.45
C ASP A 299 14.31 -30.18 43.59
N ILE A 300 13.34 -30.34 44.51
CA ILE A 300 13.12 -29.47 45.68
C ILE A 300 14.23 -29.63 46.75
N SER A 301 15.01 -30.71 46.68
CA SER A 301 16.13 -30.96 47.60
C SER A 301 17.45 -30.30 47.20
N GLU A 302 17.54 -29.68 46.02
CA GLU A 302 18.75 -29.03 45.52
C GLU A 302 18.92 -27.62 46.10
N ASN A 303 20.16 -27.27 46.45
CA ASN A 303 20.50 -25.93 46.93
C ASN A 303 20.52 -24.96 45.74
N THR A 304 19.42 -24.23 45.56
CA THR A 304 19.19 -23.35 44.40
C THR A 304 20.10 -22.12 44.34
N ALA A 305 20.83 -21.80 45.41
CA ALA A 305 21.76 -20.67 45.44
C ALA A 305 22.98 -20.85 44.52
N THR A 306 23.38 -22.09 44.21
CA THR A 306 24.50 -22.38 43.30
C THR A 306 24.11 -22.34 41.82
N GLU A 307 22.82 -22.25 41.52
CA GLU A 307 22.28 -22.22 40.15
C GLU A 307 21.67 -20.86 39.77
N GLU A 308 21.81 -19.85 40.63
CA GLU A 308 21.43 -18.49 40.29
C GLU A 308 22.30 -17.97 39.13
N LEU A 309 21.65 -17.31 38.18
CA LEU A 309 22.32 -16.75 37.00
C LEU A 309 23.49 -15.81 37.38
N SER A 310 23.38 -15.12 38.51
CA SER A 310 24.41 -14.25 39.09
C SER A 310 25.66 -15.01 39.54
N TYR A 311 25.50 -16.22 40.08
CA TYR A 311 26.59 -17.11 40.47
C TYR A 311 27.27 -17.73 39.24
N LEU A 312 26.47 -18.16 38.25
CA LEU A 312 26.98 -18.68 36.97
C LEU A 312 27.75 -17.62 36.17
N ALA A 313 27.26 -16.38 36.14
CA ALA A 313 27.96 -15.27 35.48
C ALA A 313 29.32 -14.95 36.14
N LYS A 314 29.40 -15.03 37.47
CA LYS A 314 30.68 -14.88 38.19
C LYS A 314 31.64 -16.03 37.88
N GLN A 315 31.17 -17.27 37.81
CA GLN A 315 31.99 -18.41 37.40
C GLN A 315 32.50 -18.27 35.96
N TYR A 316 31.67 -17.78 35.04
CA TYR A 316 32.08 -17.54 33.65
C TYR A 316 33.20 -16.49 33.57
N LEU A 317 33.08 -15.38 34.31
CA LEU A 317 34.10 -14.33 34.34
C LEU A 317 35.43 -14.80 34.93
N THR A 318 35.43 -15.81 35.81
CA THR A 318 36.67 -16.42 36.33
C THR A 318 37.31 -17.44 35.37
N LEU A 319 36.60 -17.90 34.34
CA LEU A 319 37.14 -18.82 33.33
C LEU A 319 38.02 -18.09 32.28
N GLU A 320 37.92 -16.77 32.14
CA GLU A 320 38.75 -15.96 31.23
C GLU A 320 40.12 -15.55 31.83
N THR A 321 40.37 -15.85 33.10
CA THR A 321 41.61 -15.43 33.80
C THR A 321 42.69 -16.52 33.91
N ASP A 322 42.45 -17.73 33.40
CA ASP A 322 43.39 -18.86 33.43
C ASP A 322 43.95 -19.22 32.02
N GLU A 323 44.38 -18.22 31.24
CA GLU A 323 45.32 -18.40 30.11
C GLU A 323 46.67 -17.72 30.36
#